data_AF-A0A443ZQ67-F1
#
_entry.id   AF-A0A443ZQ67-F1
#
_cell.length_a   1.000
_cell.length_b   1.000
_cell.length_c   1.000
_cell.angle_alpha   90.00
_cell.angle_beta   90.00
_cell.angle_gamma   90.00
#
_symmetry.space_group_name_H-M   'P 1'
#
loop_
_entity.id
_entity.type
_entity.pdbx_description
1 polymer ?
#
loop_
_entity_poly.entity_id
_entity_poly.type
_entity_poly.pdbx_seq_one_letter_code
_entity_poly.pdbx_strand_id
1 'polypeptide(L)'
;MSVINRFHEIANDALEAINKHLMPGAKLALVIYTPGEPERDIVLKDRGLNVDEVVSRLRRRGGLSLDGENAYKRDLYDSILGALAFGKQNINPPPQGHWCREFWDIGRAEGAMQEDLGEALVQAREQRDALLVAAQEALRVIDRIKPTGHGNGTQVRLAAAIKKAVV
;
A
#
# COMPACT_ATOMS: atom_id res chain seq x y z
N MET A 1 -30.06 11.05 -44.35
CA MET A 1 -29.05 11.81 -43.58
C MET A 1 -28.81 11.04 -42.28
N SER A 2 -27.58 10.61 -41.99
CA SER A 2 -27.28 9.79 -40.80
C SER A 2 -27.50 10.60 -39.51
N VAL A 3 -28.04 9.97 -38.46
CA VAL A 3 -28.20 10.55 -37.12
C VAL A 3 -26.89 11.14 -36.59
N ILE A 4 -25.77 10.51 -36.94
CA ILE A 4 -24.42 10.93 -36.55
C ILE A 4 -24.03 12.27 -37.20
N ASN A 5 -24.30 12.45 -38.49
CA ASN A 5 -23.96 13.69 -39.19
C ASN A 5 -24.76 14.88 -38.65
N ARG A 6 -26.05 14.66 -38.34
CA ARG A 6 -26.90 15.69 -37.75
C ARG A 6 -26.49 16.06 -36.33
N PHE A 7 -26.03 15.08 -35.54
CA PHE A 7 -25.47 15.33 -34.23
C PHE A 7 -24.19 16.18 -34.30
N HIS A 8 -23.29 15.90 -35.23
CA HIS A 8 -22.06 16.68 -35.41
C HIS A 8 -22.33 18.14 -35.77
N GLU A 9 -23.27 18.41 -36.69
CA GLU A 9 -23.67 19.78 -37.06
C GLU A 9 -24.20 20.54 -35.85
N ILE A 10 -25.17 19.95 -35.12
CA ILE A 10 -25.78 20.58 -33.94
C ILE A 10 -24.75 20.81 -32.83
N ALA A 11 -23.88 19.82 -32.57
CA ALA A 11 -22.85 19.93 -31.55
C ALA A 11 -21.84 21.05 -31.89
N ASN A 12 -21.46 21.19 -33.16
CA ASN A 12 -20.54 22.22 -33.60
C ASN A 12 -21.15 23.63 -33.46
N ASP A 13 -22.40 23.82 -33.91
CA ASP A 13 -23.12 25.09 -33.76
C ASP A 13 -23.26 25.50 -32.29
N ALA A 14 -23.59 24.54 -31.41
CA ALA A 14 -23.72 24.79 -29.97
C ALA A 14 -22.38 25.16 -29.33
N LEU A 15 -21.29 24.47 -29.70
CA LEU A 15 -19.95 24.79 -29.21
C LEU A 15 -19.49 26.18 -29.68
N GLU A 16 -19.77 26.54 -30.93
CA GLU A 16 -19.45 27.87 -31.45
C GLU A 16 -20.23 28.98 -30.72
N ALA A 17 -21.51 28.74 -30.42
CA ALA A 17 -22.33 29.65 -29.63
C ALA A 17 -21.78 29.84 -28.21
N ILE A 18 -21.40 28.76 -27.53
CA ILE A 18 -20.78 28.84 -26.19
C ILE A 18 -19.46 29.60 -26.27
N ASN A 19 -18.62 29.31 -27.26
CA ASN A 19 -17.31 29.92 -27.42
C ASN A 19 -17.39 31.45 -27.58
N LYS A 20 -18.45 31.99 -28.20
CA LYS A 20 -18.70 33.44 -28.35
C LYS A 20 -18.90 34.16 -27.01
N HIS A 21 -19.23 33.44 -25.94
CA HIS A 21 -19.47 34.00 -24.61
C HIS A 21 -18.36 33.68 -23.60
N LEU A 22 -17.31 32.98 -24.02
CA LEU A 22 -16.18 32.68 -23.15
C LEU A 22 -15.27 33.90 -22.98
N MET A 23 -14.67 34.03 -21.79
CA MET A 23 -13.64 35.05 -21.55
C MET A 23 -12.43 34.80 -22.45
N PRO A 24 -11.70 35.85 -22.86
CA PRO A 24 -10.48 35.69 -23.65
C PRO A 24 -9.50 34.70 -22.99
N GLY A 25 -9.07 33.69 -23.77
CA GLY A 25 -8.13 32.67 -23.30
C GLY A 25 -8.76 31.54 -22.47
N ALA A 26 -10.06 31.59 -22.17
CA ALA A 26 -10.76 30.45 -21.59
C ALA A 26 -10.73 29.25 -22.54
N LYS A 27 -10.86 28.06 -21.96
CA LYS A 27 -10.81 26.79 -22.69
C LYS A 27 -12.06 25.97 -22.39
N LEU A 28 -12.57 25.27 -23.41
CA LEU A 28 -13.76 24.43 -23.35
C LEU A 28 -13.39 22.95 -23.55
N ALA A 29 -14.07 22.11 -22.78
CA ALA A 29 -14.12 20.67 -22.97
C ALA A 29 -15.55 20.20 -22.71
N LEU A 30 -16.04 19.30 -23.57
CA LEU A 30 -17.34 18.66 -23.47
C LEU A 30 -17.13 17.15 -23.45
N VAL A 31 -17.66 16.50 -22.41
CA VAL A 31 -17.65 15.04 -22.26
C VAL A 31 -19.09 14.57 -22.36
N ILE A 32 -19.34 13.61 -23.25
CA ILE A 32 -20.64 12.98 -23.47
C ILE A 32 -20.40 11.49 -23.27
N TYR A 33 -21.15 10.88 -22.36
CA TYR A 33 -21.00 9.47 -22.02
C TYR A 33 -22.37 8.79 -21.96
N THR A 34 -22.39 7.50 -22.27
CA THR A 34 -23.56 6.65 -22.06
C THR A 34 -23.22 5.71 -20.90
N PRO A 35 -23.99 5.71 -19.79
CA PRO A 35 -23.70 4.85 -18.65
C PRO A 35 -23.57 3.38 -19.05
N GLY A 36 -22.43 2.77 -18.73
CA GLY A 36 -22.15 1.35 -19.02
C GLY A 36 -21.65 1.05 -20.43
N GLU A 37 -21.51 2.05 -21.31
CA GLU A 37 -21.07 1.89 -22.70
C GLU A 37 -19.86 2.81 -23.00
N PRO A 38 -18.69 2.58 -22.37
CA PRO A 38 -17.52 3.46 -22.48
C PRO A 38 -17.00 3.61 -23.92
N GLU A 39 -17.24 2.63 -24.78
CA GLU A 39 -16.90 2.67 -26.20
C GLU A 39 -17.64 3.75 -26.99
N ARG A 40 -18.73 4.30 -26.42
CA ARG A 40 -19.50 5.40 -27.01
C ARG A 40 -19.15 6.77 -26.45
N ASP A 41 -18.17 6.85 -25.56
CA ASP A 41 -17.77 8.11 -24.95
C ASP A 41 -17.18 9.07 -26.00
N ILE A 42 -17.67 10.31 -26.00
CA ILE A 42 -17.22 11.37 -26.89
C ILE A 42 -16.61 12.48 -26.06
N VAL A 43 -15.36 12.83 -26.37
CA VAL A 43 -14.65 13.96 -25.76
C VAL A 43 -14.31 14.99 -26.83
N LEU A 44 -14.95 16.16 -26.75
CA LEU A 44 -14.65 17.32 -27.58
C LEU A 44 -13.85 18.33 -26.74
N LYS A 45 -12.74 18.82 -27.26
CA LYS A 45 -11.84 19.71 -26.53
C LYS A 45 -11.19 20.76 -27.41
N ASP A 46 -10.94 21.92 -26.83
CA ASP A 46 -10.18 22.96 -27.49
C ASP A 46 -8.75 22.52 -27.85
N ARG A 47 -8.24 23.09 -28.94
CA ARG A 47 -6.85 22.89 -29.33
C ARG A 47 -5.92 23.48 -28.26
N GLY A 48 -4.95 22.66 -27.85
CA GLY A 48 -3.98 23.03 -26.81
C GLY A 48 -4.57 23.07 -25.39
N LEU A 49 -5.76 22.50 -25.17
CA LEU A 49 -6.28 22.28 -23.83
C LEU A 49 -5.31 21.42 -23.01
N ASN A 50 -4.90 21.91 -21.84
CA ASN A 50 -4.16 21.11 -20.88
C ASN A 50 -5.15 20.26 -20.06
N VAL A 51 -5.04 18.94 -20.17
CA VAL A 51 -5.90 17.98 -19.48
C VAL A 51 -5.71 17.99 -17.96
N ASP A 52 -4.50 18.31 -17.47
CA ASP A 52 -4.21 18.39 -16.04
C ASP A 52 -4.95 19.57 -15.38
N GLU A 53 -5.09 20.68 -16.11
CA GLU A 53 -5.89 21.82 -15.68
C GLU A 53 -7.38 21.46 -15.61
N VAL A 54 -7.88 20.66 -16.56
CA VAL A 54 -9.27 20.17 -16.52
C VAL A 54 -9.50 19.30 -15.29
N VAL A 55 -8.63 18.31 -15.04
CA VAL A 55 -8.72 17.47 -13.84
C VAL A 55 -8.66 18.34 -12.59
N SER A 56 -7.74 19.31 -12.54
CA SER A 56 -7.61 20.23 -11.40
C SER A 56 -8.83 21.12 -11.19
N ARG A 57 -9.53 21.52 -12.26
CA ARG A 57 -10.80 22.26 -12.20
C ARG A 57 -11.93 21.36 -11.68
N LEU A 58 -12.06 20.14 -12.20
CA LEU A 58 -13.08 19.17 -11.76
C LEU A 58 -12.87 18.75 -10.30
N ARG A 59 -11.62 18.60 -9.84
CA ARG A 59 -11.30 18.34 -8.43
C ARG A 59 -11.73 19.49 -7.52
N ARG A 60 -11.42 20.74 -7.89
CA ARG A 60 -11.70 21.93 -7.07
C ARG A 60 -13.17 22.37 -7.08
N ARG A 61 -13.88 22.16 -8.20
CA ARG A 61 -15.21 22.75 -8.43
C ARG A 61 -16.27 21.75 -8.91
N GLY A 62 -15.86 20.58 -9.40
CA GLY A 62 -16.75 19.59 -10.02
C GLY A 62 -17.08 18.39 -9.13
N GLY A 63 -16.79 18.45 -7.83
CA GLY A 63 -17.11 17.37 -6.89
C GLY A 63 -16.19 16.14 -6.98
N LEU A 64 -15.17 16.14 -7.84
CA LEU A 64 -14.16 15.09 -7.91
C LEU A 64 -13.04 15.28 -6.87
N SER A 65 -13.37 15.77 -5.67
CA SER A 65 -12.38 15.95 -4.61
C SER A 65 -11.68 14.62 -4.27
N LEU A 66 -10.45 14.70 -3.77
CA LEU A 66 -9.75 13.54 -3.21
C LEU A 66 -10.50 12.93 -2.04
N ASP A 67 -11.31 13.70 -1.32
CA ASP A 67 -12.09 13.23 -0.16
C ASP A 67 -13.41 12.56 -0.57
N GLY A 68 -13.79 12.61 -1.86
CA GLY A 68 -15.00 11.95 -2.37
C GLY A 68 -14.76 10.52 -2.85
N GLU A 69 -15.85 9.75 -2.92
CA GLU A 69 -15.89 8.42 -3.54
C GLU A 69 -15.78 8.54 -5.07
N ASN A 70 -14.56 8.46 -5.59
CA ASN A 70 -14.30 8.53 -7.03
C ASN A 70 -13.56 7.26 -7.52
N ALA A 71 -14.02 6.71 -8.65
CA ALA A 71 -13.49 5.45 -9.20
C ALA A 71 -11.99 5.54 -9.51
N TYR A 72 -11.54 6.65 -10.10
CA TYR A 72 -10.13 6.88 -10.42
C TYR A 72 -9.19 6.75 -9.21
N LYS A 73 -9.58 7.29 -8.04
CA LYS A 73 -8.83 7.16 -6.79
C LYS A 73 -8.79 5.73 -6.29
N ARG A 74 -9.91 5.01 -6.38
CA ARG A 74 -9.97 3.59 -5.99
C ARG A 74 -9.03 2.76 -6.84
N ASP A 75 -9.08 2.91 -8.17
CA ASP A 75 -8.20 2.17 -9.10
C ASP A 75 -6.71 2.51 -8.87
N LEU A 76 -6.41 3.78 -8.58
CA LEU A 76 -5.06 4.22 -8.23
C LEU A 76 -4.57 3.58 -6.92
N TYR A 77 -5.42 3.56 -5.88
CA TYR A 77 -5.09 2.93 -4.61
C TYR A 77 -4.94 1.42 -4.74
N ASP A 78 -5.83 0.75 -5.47
CA ASP A 78 -5.73 -0.69 -5.70
C ASP A 78 -4.42 -1.05 -6.41
N SER A 79 -4.00 -0.22 -7.38
CA SER A 79 -2.71 -0.37 -8.06
C SER A 79 -1.52 -0.21 -7.10
N ILE A 80 -1.56 0.79 -6.21
CA ILE A 80 -0.50 1.04 -5.21
C ILE A 80 -0.46 -0.09 -4.18
N LEU A 81 -1.60 -0.48 -3.63
CA LEU A 81 -1.73 -1.56 -2.64
C LEU A 81 -1.28 -2.89 -3.24
N GLY A 82 -1.66 -3.17 -4.48
CA GLY A 82 -1.20 -4.34 -5.22
C GLY A 82 0.31 -4.36 -5.38
N ALA A 83 0.92 -3.23 -5.79
CA ALA A 83 2.36 -3.12 -5.92
C ALA A 83 3.09 -3.37 -4.58
N LEU A 84 2.62 -2.78 -3.48
CA LEU A 84 3.16 -3.00 -2.13
C LEU A 84 3.05 -4.48 -1.71
N ALA A 85 1.88 -5.09 -1.92
CA ALA A 85 1.63 -6.48 -1.56
C ALA A 85 2.52 -7.46 -2.35
N PHE A 86 2.68 -7.22 -3.66
CA PHE A 86 3.56 -8.01 -4.52
C PHE A 86 5.04 -7.80 -4.18
N GLY A 87 5.43 -6.56 -3.86
CA GLY A 87 6.76 -6.24 -3.37
C GLY A 87 7.10 -7.02 -2.11
N LYS A 88 6.21 -6.98 -1.11
CA LYS A 88 6.36 -7.71 0.15
C LYS A 88 6.57 -9.21 -0.05
N GLN A 89 5.92 -9.78 -1.06
CA GLN A 89 6.05 -11.20 -1.42
C GLN A 89 7.23 -11.49 -2.37
N ASN A 90 7.92 -10.47 -2.87
CA ASN A 90 8.97 -10.57 -3.89
C ASN A 90 8.49 -11.21 -5.21
N ILE A 91 7.27 -10.90 -5.65
CA ILE A 91 6.71 -11.46 -6.89
C ILE A 91 6.28 -10.35 -7.84
N ASN A 92 6.16 -10.68 -9.13
CA ASN A 92 5.60 -9.82 -10.16
C ASN A 92 6.13 -8.37 -10.15
N PRO A 93 7.47 -8.17 -10.26
CA PRO A 93 8.02 -6.82 -10.29
C PRO A 93 7.46 -6.03 -11.48
N PRO A 94 7.08 -4.76 -11.30
CA PRO A 94 6.67 -3.91 -12.41
C PRO A 94 7.78 -3.78 -13.47
N PRO A 95 7.43 -3.64 -14.77
CA PRO A 95 8.41 -3.37 -15.82
C PRO A 95 9.27 -2.15 -15.53
N GLN A 96 10.44 -2.08 -16.16
CA GLN A 96 11.34 -0.94 -16.01
C GLN A 96 10.66 0.36 -16.44
N GLY A 97 10.81 1.42 -15.62
CA GLY A 97 10.19 2.72 -15.85
C GLY A 97 8.69 2.78 -15.53
N HIS A 98 8.08 1.68 -15.09
CA HIS A 98 6.68 1.70 -14.65
C HIS A 98 6.56 2.45 -13.32
N TRP A 99 5.57 3.34 -13.21
CA TRP A 99 5.38 4.21 -12.05
C TRP A 99 5.14 3.44 -10.73
N CYS A 100 4.53 2.25 -10.79
CA CYS A 100 4.37 1.38 -9.61
C CYS A 100 5.68 0.83 -9.03
N ARG A 101 6.83 1.02 -9.70
CA ARG A 101 8.10 0.41 -9.30
C ARG A 101 8.51 0.81 -7.88
N GLU A 102 8.40 2.10 -7.56
CA GLU A 102 8.77 2.63 -6.24
C GLU A 102 7.94 1.97 -5.12
N PHE A 103 6.63 1.81 -5.32
CA PHE A 103 5.75 1.16 -4.35
C PHE A 103 6.06 -0.34 -4.20
N TRP A 104 6.41 -1.02 -5.29
CA TRP A 104 6.86 -2.41 -5.21
C TRP A 104 8.17 -2.53 -4.45
N ASP A 105 9.14 -1.65 -4.71
CA ASP A 105 10.44 -1.64 -4.01
C ASP A 105 10.26 -1.38 -2.50
N ILE A 106 9.35 -0.47 -2.11
CA ILE A 106 8.96 -0.26 -0.70
C ILE A 106 8.42 -1.55 -0.08
N GLY A 107 7.49 -2.21 -0.76
CA GLY A 107 6.93 -3.48 -0.30
C GLY A 107 8.03 -4.53 -0.10
N ARG A 108 8.98 -4.64 -1.05
CA ARG A 108 10.09 -5.59 -0.97
C ARG A 108 11.03 -5.30 0.19
N ALA A 109 11.36 -4.04 0.44
CA ALA A 109 12.17 -3.63 1.59
C ALA A 109 11.49 -4.03 2.91
N GLU A 110 10.19 -3.76 3.05
CA GLU A 110 9.42 -4.16 4.24
C GLU A 110 9.37 -5.68 4.40
N GLY A 111 9.16 -6.42 3.30
CA GLY A 111 9.17 -7.88 3.30
C GLY A 111 10.50 -8.45 3.78
N ALA A 112 11.61 -7.94 3.27
CA ALA A 112 12.95 -8.37 3.68
C ALA A 112 13.23 -8.06 5.16
N MET A 113 12.87 -6.86 5.64
CA MET A 113 13.04 -6.51 7.05
C MET A 113 12.20 -7.40 7.98
N GLN A 114 11.00 -7.80 7.55
CA GLN A 114 10.15 -8.71 8.30
C GLN A 114 10.72 -10.14 8.34
N GLU A 115 11.29 -10.61 7.22
CA GLU A 115 11.99 -11.89 7.15
C GLU A 115 13.19 -11.91 8.12
N ASP A 116 14.05 -10.90 8.06
CA ASP A 116 15.21 -10.74 8.97
C ASP A 116 14.79 -10.72 10.45
N LEU A 117 13.74 -9.98 10.78
CA LEU A 117 13.20 -9.93 12.14
C LEU A 117 12.65 -11.28 12.59
N GLY A 118 12.02 -12.03 11.68
CA GLY A 118 11.52 -13.38 11.92
C GLY A 118 12.66 -14.34 12.27
N GLU A 119 13.74 -14.31 11.49
CA GLU A 119 14.94 -15.12 11.74
C GLU A 119 15.60 -14.76 13.08
N ALA A 120 15.77 -13.47 13.36
CA ALA A 120 16.32 -13.01 14.63
C ALA A 120 15.47 -13.46 15.84
N LEU A 121 14.15 -13.45 15.70
CA LEU A 121 13.23 -13.91 16.75
C LEU A 121 13.34 -15.43 16.97
N VAL A 122 13.48 -16.21 15.91
CA VAL A 122 13.70 -17.67 16.01
C VAL A 122 15.01 -17.94 16.74
N GLN A 123 16.11 -17.30 16.32
CA GLN A 123 17.41 -17.46 16.97
C GLN A 123 17.37 -17.07 18.46
N ALA A 124 16.69 -15.96 18.80
CA ALA A 124 16.54 -15.54 20.19
C ALA A 124 15.75 -16.55 21.02
N ARG A 125 14.73 -17.20 20.45
CA ARG A 125 13.96 -18.27 21.12
C ARG A 125 14.81 -19.51 21.33
N GLU A 126 15.57 -19.94 20.33
CA GLU A 126 16.46 -21.10 20.44
C GLU A 126 17.54 -20.88 21.51
N GLN A 127 18.17 -19.69 21.55
CA GLN A 127 19.14 -19.34 22.58
C GLN A 127 18.52 -19.35 23.97
N ARG A 128 17.32 -18.78 24.12
CA ARG A 128 16.57 -18.80 25.38
C ARG A 128 16.29 -20.24 25.83
N ASP A 129 15.82 -21.09 24.93
CA ASP A 129 15.44 -22.47 25.25
C ASP A 129 16.67 -23.31 25.63
N ALA A 130 17.80 -23.12 24.92
CA ALA A 130 19.07 -23.73 25.28
C ALA A 130 19.56 -23.30 26.67
N LEU A 131 19.47 -22.01 27.00
CA LEU A 131 19.81 -21.50 28.34
C LEU A 131 18.91 -22.08 29.43
N LEU A 132 17.61 -22.21 29.15
CA LEU A 132 16.64 -22.78 30.08
C LEU A 132 16.94 -24.26 30.36
N VAL A 133 17.24 -25.04 29.32
CA VAL A 133 17.66 -26.45 29.47
C VAL A 133 18.96 -26.54 30.28
N ALA A 134 19.97 -25.72 29.98
CA ALA A 134 21.22 -25.71 30.72
C ALA A 134 21.03 -25.34 32.20
N ALA A 135 20.15 -24.37 32.49
CA ALA A 135 19.83 -23.98 33.86
C ALA A 135 19.09 -25.07 34.63
N GLN A 136 18.16 -25.78 33.98
CA GLN A 136 17.47 -26.94 34.56
C GLN A 136 18.45 -28.08 34.87
N GLU A 137 19.39 -28.37 33.97
CA GLU A 137 20.39 -29.42 34.19
C GLU A 137 21.35 -29.04 35.33
N ALA A 138 21.79 -27.78 35.40
CA ALA A 138 22.58 -27.28 36.53
C ALA A 138 21.85 -27.46 37.86
N LEU A 139 20.54 -27.21 37.91
CA LEU A 139 19.72 -27.44 39.10
C LEU A 139 19.68 -28.92 39.49
N ARG A 140 19.47 -29.84 38.54
CA ARG A 140 19.50 -31.29 38.79
C ARG A 140 20.84 -31.75 39.34
N VAL A 141 21.94 -31.23 38.81
CA VAL A 141 23.29 -31.55 39.31
C VAL A 141 23.49 -31.06 40.75
N ILE A 142 23.03 -29.85 41.07
CA ILE A 142 23.07 -29.32 42.45
C ILE A 142 22.28 -30.24 43.39
N ASP A 143 21.05 -30.62 43.02
CA ASP A 143 20.20 -31.49 43.83
C ASP A 143 20.82 -32.88 44.03
N ARG A 144 21.51 -33.43 43.02
CA ARG A 144 22.23 -34.72 43.12
C ARG A 144 23.44 -34.66 44.05
N ILE A 145 24.21 -33.58 44.02
CA ILE A 145 25.43 -33.44 44.82
C ILE A 145 25.09 -33.16 46.28
N LYS A 146 24.04 -32.39 46.56
CA LYS A 146 23.56 -32.12 47.92
C LYS A 146 22.03 -31.93 47.93
N PRO A 147 21.25 -32.93 48.40
CA PRO A 147 19.80 -32.82 48.46
C PRO A 147 19.38 -31.65 49.36
N THR A 148 18.24 -31.06 49.01
CA THR A 148 17.67 -29.82 49.57
C THR A 148 17.84 -29.69 51.09
N GLY A 149 18.46 -28.58 51.52
CA GLY A 149 18.67 -28.24 52.94
C GLY A 149 20.12 -28.34 53.43
N HIS A 150 21.04 -28.88 52.62
CA HIS A 150 22.44 -29.11 53.04
C HIS A 150 23.52 -28.42 52.16
N GLY A 151 23.10 -27.62 51.17
CA GLY A 151 23.97 -26.82 50.29
C GLY A 151 24.46 -25.52 50.94
N ASN A 152 25.52 -24.91 50.43
CA ASN A 152 26.00 -23.62 50.93
C ASN A 152 25.04 -22.46 50.52
N GLY A 153 25.11 -21.32 51.22
CA GLY A 153 24.17 -20.20 51.00
C GLY A 153 24.21 -19.58 49.59
N THR A 154 25.26 -19.82 48.81
CA THR A 154 25.35 -19.38 47.41
C THR A 154 24.58 -20.33 46.48
N GLN A 155 24.66 -21.64 46.72
CA GLN A 155 23.93 -22.67 45.97
C GLN A 155 22.41 -22.54 46.15
N VAL A 156 21.94 -22.27 47.38
CA VAL A 156 20.51 -22.06 47.67
C VAL A 156 19.97 -20.84 46.93
N ARG A 157 20.74 -19.74 46.88
CA ARG A 157 20.36 -18.51 46.15
C ARG A 157 20.36 -18.72 44.64
N LEU A 158 21.32 -19.47 44.10
CA LEU A 158 21.39 -19.81 42.67
C LEU A 158 20.19 -20.68 42.25
N ALA A 159 19.86 -21.71 43.03
CA ALA A 159 18.71 -22.58 42.78
C ALA A 159 17.37 -21.80 42.79
N ALA A 160 17.20 -20.86 43.73
CA ALA A 160 16.03 -20.00 43.79
C ALA A 160 15.94 -19.02 42.60
N ALA A 161 17.06 -18.43 42.18
CA ALA A 161 17.12 -17.54 41.02
C ALA A 161 16.79 -18.26 39.71
N ILE A 162 17.32 -19.48 39.52
CA ILE A 162 17.02 -20.33 38.37
C ILE A 162 15.53 -20.70 38.35
N LYS A 163 14.96 -21.17 39.47
CA LYS A 163 13.53 -21.48 39.56
C LYS A 163 12.65 -20.29 39.19
N LYS A 164 13.03 -19.06 39.60
CA LYS A 164 12.30 -17.83 39.26
C LYS A 164 12.39 -17.46 37.76
N ALA A 165 13.47 -17.83 37.08
CA ALA A 165 13.67 -17.53 35.65
C ALA A 165 12.99 -18.55 34.70
N VAL A 166 12.55 -19.69 35.24
CA VAL A 166 11.93 -20.80 34.47
C VAL A 166 10.39 -20.76 34.52
N VAL A 167 9.80 -19.92 35.39
CA VAL A 167 8.35 -19.62 35.49
C VAL A 167 8.03 -18.37 34.70
#